data_AF-A0A7C7VMY2-F1
#
_entry.id   AF-A0A7C7VMY2-F1
#
_cell.length_a   1.000
_cell.length_b   1.000
_cell.length_c   1.000
_cell.angle_alpha   90.00
_cell.angle_beta   90.00
_cell.angle_gamma   90.00
#
_symmetry.space_group_name_H-M   'P 1'
#
loop_
_entity.id
_entity.type
_entity.pdbx_description
1 polymer ?
#
loop_
_entity_poly.entity_id
_entity_poly.type
_entity_poly.pdbx_seq_one_letter_code
_entity_poly.pdbx_strand_id
1 'polypeptide(L)' 'MPKAWIKKRKRDYYYRKAKKENYRSRAAYKLLEAIKKYNFIRPGDVVIDLGAAPGS' A
#
# COMPACT_ATOMS: atom_id res chain seq x y z
N MET A 1 -21.14 11.93 11.24
CA MET A 1 -20.76 12.13 9.82
C MET A 1 -19.29 11.76 9.61
N PRO A 2 -18.90 11.12 8.48
CA PRO A 2 -17.49 10.76 8.25
C PRO A 2 -16.61 12.00 8.16
N LYS A 3 -15.47 11.99 8.84
CA LYS A 3 -14.49 13.09 8.79
C LYS A 3 -14.05 13.36 7.34
N ALA A 4 -13.82 14.62 6.97
CA ALA A 4 -13.51 15.03 5.59
C ALA A 4 -12.34 14.26 4.94
N TRP A 5 -11.33 13.90 5.75
CA TRP A 5 -10.17 13.12 5.29
C TRP A 5 -10.54 11.70 4.84
N ILE A 6 -11.56 11.07 5.42
CA ILE A 6 -12.06 9.74 5.01
C ILE A 6 -12.69 9.83 3.61
N LYS A 7 -13.49 10.89 3.38
CA LYS A 7 -14.13 11.12 2.08
C LYS A 7 -13.09 11.40 0.99
N LYS A 8 -12.04 12.18 1.33
CA LYS A 8 -10.89 12.42 0.44
C LYS A 8 -10.15 11.12 0.12
N ARG A 9 -9.90 10.25 1.11
CA ARG A 9 -9.26 8.94 0.92
C ARG A 9 -10.02 8.04 -0.04
N LYS A 10 -11.35 7.97 0.04
CA LYS A 10 -12.17 7.16 -0.88
C LYS A 10 -12.10 7.64 -2.34
N ARG A 11 -11.78 8.91 -2.58
CA ARG A 11 -11.58 9.49 -3.92
C ARG A 11 -10.14 9.34 -4.44
N ASP A 12 -9.19 8.94 -3.61
CA ASP A 12 -7.80 8.75 -4.00
C ASP A 12 -7.69 7.65 -5.06
N TYR A 13 -7.00 7.96 -6.16
CA TYR A 13 -6.84 7.05 -7.30
C TYR A 13 -6.18 5.74 -6.86
N TYR A 14 -5.09 5.83 -6.10
CA TYR A 14 -4.34 4.66 -5.66
C TYR A 14 -5.08 3.86 -4.58
N TYR A 15 -5.92 4.50 -3.76
CA TYR A 15 -6.82 3.77 -2.86
C TYR A 15 -7.80 2.88 -3.63
N ARG A 16 -8.44 3.44 -4.66
CA ARG A 16 -9.39 2.70 -5.50
C ARG A 16 -8.69 1.60 -6.31
N LYS A 17 -7.52 1.91 -6.87
CA LYS A 17 -6.69 0.97 -7.62
C LYS A 17 -6.26 -0.20 -6.72
N ALA A 18 -5.77 0.10 -5.50
CA ALA A 18 -5.36 -0.92 -4.53
C ALA A 18 -6.51 -1.87 -4.20
N LYS A 19 -7.72 -1.34 -3.97
CA LYS A 19 -8.90 -2.18 -3.76
C LYS A 19 -9.25 -3.05 -4.96
N LYS A 20 -9.18 -2.50 -6.18
CA LYS A 20 -9.49 -3.24 -7.42
C LYS A 20 -8.49 -4.37 -7.67
N GLU A 21 -7.22 -4.14 -7.36
CA GLU A 21 -6.11 -5.09 -7.52
C GLU A 21 -5.87 -5.95 -6.27
N ASN A 22 -6.79 -5.91 -5.30
CA ASN A 22 -6.74 -6.69 -4.06
C ASN A 22 -5.50 -6.46 -3.17
N TYR A 23 -4.89 -5.26 -3.24
CA TYR A 23 -3.84 -4.84 -2.33
C TYR A 23 -4.42 -4.29 -1.02
N ARG A 24 -3.74 -4.58 0.10
CA ARG A 24 -4.14 -4.15 1.45
C ARG A 24 -4.27 -2.63 1.59
N SER A 25 -3.38 -1.88 0.94
CA SER A 25 -3.39 -0.41 0.96
C SER A 25 -2.68 0.17 -0.27
N ARG A 26 -2.84 1.48 -0.50
CA ARG A 26 -2.11 2.20 -1.55
C ARG A 26 -0.58 2.25 -1.35
N ALA A 27 -0.09 1.93 -0.14
CA ALA A 27 1.35 1.89 0.13
C ALA A 27 2.05 0.73 -0.61
N ALA A 28 1.30 -0.31 -0.99
CA ALA A 28 1.83 -1.43 -1.79
C ALA A 28 2.52 -0.96 -3.07
N TYR A 29 1.98 0.06 -3.75
CA TYR A 29 2.58 0.59 -4.98
C TYR A 29 3.97 1.19 -4.75
N LYS A 30 4.18 1.88 -3.63
CA LYS A 30 5.50 2.44 -3.27
C LYS A 30 6.51 1.33 -3.01
N LEU A 31 6.09 0.29 -2.29
CA LEU A 31 6.94 -0.86 -2.02
C LEU A 31 7.29 -1.60 -3.31
N LEU A 32 6.32 -1.87 -4.19
CA LEU A 32 6.54 -2.51 -5.49
C LEU A 32 7.51 -1.70 -6.38
N GLU A 33 7.34 -0.38 -6.44
CA GLU A 33 8.25 0.49 -7.18
C GLU A 33 9.66 0.48 -6.59
N ALA A 34 9.79 0.51 -5.26
CA ALA A 34 11.07 0.43 -4.59
C ALA A 34 11.76 -0.92 -4.85
N ILE A 35 11.03 -2.04 -4.77
CA ILE A 35 11.56 -3.37 -5.06
C ILE A 35 12.05 -3.41 -6.51
N LYS A 36 11.26 -2.90 -7.45
CA LYS A 36 11.65 -2.85 -8.87
C LYS A 36 12.91 -2.00 -9.10
N LYS A 37 13.03 -0.88 -8.39
CA LYS A 37 14.14 0.07 -8.58
C LYS A 37 15.44 -0.38 -7.92
N TYR A 38 15.37 -0.95 -6.71
CA TYR A 38 16.56 -1.23 -5.90
C TYR A 38 16.82 -2.73 -5.69
N ASN A 39 15.90 -3.60 -6.10
CA ASN A 39 16.04 -5.05 -6.05
C ASN A 39 16.49 -5.61 -4.68
N PHE A 40 15.92 -5.03 -3.61
CA PHE A 40 16.30 -5.28 -2.21
C PHE A 40 15.47 -6.36 -1.50
N ILE A 41 14.45 -6.92 -2.18
CA ILE A 41 13.70 -8.11 -1.74
C ILE A 41 13.71 -9.10 -2.90
N ARG A 42 14.08 -10.35 -2.62
CA ARG A 42 14.27 -11.43 -3.59
C ARG A 42 13.54 -12.70 -3.17
N PRO A 43 13.26 -13.62 -4.13
CA PRO A 43 12.72 -14.93 -3.80
C PRO A 43 13.65 -15.66 -2.81
N GLY A 44 13.08 -16.14 -1.71
CA GLY A 44 13.81 -16.83 -0.64
C GLY A 44 14.20 -15.95 0.55
N ASP A 45 14.03 -14.63 0.47
CA ASP A 45 14.30 -13.74 1.60
C ASP A 45 13.30 -13.96 2.74
N VAL A 46 13.81 -13.93 3.98
CA VAL A 46 12.98 -13.86 5.18
C VAL A 46 12.71 -12.39 5.49
N VAL A 47 11.44 -11.98 5.38
CA VAL A 47 11.02 -10.58 5.54
C VAL A 47 10.24 -10.41 6.83
N ILE A 48 10.61 -9.40 7.63
CA ILE A 48 9.87 -8.97 8.81
C ILE A 48 9.22 -7.62 8.49
N ASP A 49 7.90 -7.55 8.62
CA ASP A 49 7.16 -6.29 8.49
C ASP A 49 7.09 -5.59 9.85
N LEU A 50 7.69 -4.40 9.94
CA LEU A 50 7.72 -3.59 11.15
C LEU A 50 6.87 -2.34 10.97
N GLY A 51 5.80 -2.21 11.75
CA GLY A 51 4.96 -1.01 11.76
C GLY A 51 3.86 -1.00 10.70
N ALA A 52 3.33 -2.17 10.34
CA ALA A 52 2.07 -2.30 9.59
C ALA A 52 0.88 -1.73 10.39
N ALA A 53 0.77 -0.40 10.46
CA ALA A 53 -0.36 0.25 11.09
C ALA A 53 -1.62 0.08 10.21
N PRO A 54 -2.78 -0.27 10.79
CA PRO A 54 -4.02 -0.41 10.03
C PRO A 54 -4.45 0.94 9.45
N GLY A 55 -4.29 1.09 8.14
CA GLY A 55 -4.65 2.31 7.39
C GLY A 55 -5.72 2.11 6.30
N SER A 56 -6.40 0.95 6.28
CA SER A 56 -7.41 0.56 5.29
C SER A 56 -8.70 1.39 5.31
#